data_AF-A0A8T4MJ88-F1
#
_entry.id   AF-A0A8T4MJ88-F1
#
_cell.length_a   1.000
_cell.length_b   1.000
_cell.length_c   1.000
_cell.angle_alpha   90.00
_cell.angle_beta   90.00
_cell.angle_gamma   90.00
#
_symmetry.space_group_name_H-M   'P 1'
#
loop_
_entity.id
_entity.type
_entity.pdbx_description
1 polymer ?
#
loop_
_entity_poly.entity_id
_entity_poly.type
_entity_poly.pdbx_seq_one_letter_code
_entity_poly.pdbx_strand_id
1 'polypeptide(L)'
;MKREKKKSKKFINYIRNQIYSKQFLESNRKSDKDFTRKRKLTFPKIILFMLNSIRKSLQKELTEFFLNFSNEKNITNSAFCQSRMKLSHTAFIELNDGIIKGFYTDNIFDLWNGFRLLAIDGSRLQLPLSLELIEDFGFAENQGAVPVPMAQASYCYDLLNNMIINSEIDRYETSE
;
A
#
# COMPACT_ATOMS: atom_id res chain seq x y z
N MET A 1 -10.93 10.53 21.58
CA MET A 1 -10.46 11.77 20.93
C MET A 1 -9.00 12.19 21.19
N LYS A 2 -8.53 12.50 22.43
CA LYS A 2 -7.11 12.92 22.66
C LYS A 2 -6.07 11.80 22.47
N ARG A 3 -6.38 10.57 22.91
CA ARG A 3 -5.52 9.36 22.78
C ARG A 3 -5.32 8.96 21.31
N GLU A 4 -6.40 8.96 20.52
CA GLU A 4 -6.35 8.66 19.08
C GLU A 4 -5.51 9.67 18.30
N LYS A 5 -5.70 10.98 18.53
CA LYS A 5 -4.89 12.03 17.88
C LYS A 5 -3.38 11.87 18.17
N LYS A 6 -3.00 11.43 19.38
CA LYS A 6 -1.60 11.15 19.74
C LYS A 6 -1.04 9.93 19.00
N LYS A 7 -1.82 8.85 18.88
CA LYS A 7 -1.47 7.64 18.12
C LYS A 7 -1.28 7.95 16.63
N SER A 8 -2.23 8.67 16.01
CA SER A 8 -2.13 9.07 14.59
C SER A 8 -0.89 9.92 14.32
N LYS A 9 -0.52 10.84 15.23
CA LYS A 9 0.70 11.63 15.09
C LYS A 9 1.98 10.77 15.14
N LYS A 10 2.02 9.73 16.00
CA LYS A 10 3.14 8.76 16.06
C LYS A 10 3.29 8.05 14.72
N PHE A 11 2.20 7.56 14.13
CA PHE A 11 2.22 6.88 12.83
C PHE A 11 2.63 7.80 11.68
N ILE A 12 2.09 9.02 11.61
CA ILE A 12 2.48 9.99 10.57
C ILE A 12 3.98 10.32 10.66
N ASN A 13 4.50 10.50 11.88
CA ASN A 13 5.93 10.73 12.08
C ASN A 13 6.77 9.52 11.71
N TYR A 14 6.31 8.31 12.04
CA TYR A 14 6.97 7.07 11.62
C TYR A 14 7.07 6.99 10.09
N ILE A 15 5.94 7.10 9.38
CA ILE A 15 5.89 7.06 7.92
C ILE A 15 6.82 8.14 7.33
N ARG A 16 6.73 9.38 7.83
CA ARG A 16 7.62 10.46 7.39
C ARG A 16 9.09 10.11 7.57
N ASN A 17 9.49 9.59 8.73
CA ASN A 17 10.89 9.25 8.96
C ASN A 17 11.35 8.10 8.06
N GLN A 18 10.50 7.09 7.86
CA GLN A 18 10.82 5.92 7.03
C GLN A 18 10.99 6.27 5.57
N ILE A 19 9.99 6.92 4.95
CA ILE A 19 10.00 7.16 3.50
C ILE A 19 11.13 8.10 3.06
N TYR A 20 11.65 8.93 3.96
CA TYR A 20 12.79 9.81 3.72
C TYR A 20 14.14 9.19 4.11
N SER A 21 14.15 8.00 4.73
CA SER A 21 15.38 7.32 5.07
C SER A 21 16.05 6.71 3.84
N LYS A 22 17.38 6.78 3.81
CA LYS A 22 18.18 6.20 2.73
C LYS A 22 18.02 4.68 2.66
N GLN A 23 18.05 4.02 3.82
CA GLN A 23 17.90 2.57 3.93
C GLN A 23 16.58 2.09 3.33
N PHE A 24 15.47 2.71 3.71
CA PHE A 24 14.14 2.32 3.19
C PHE A 24 14.03 2.53 1.67
N LEU A 25 14.60 3.62 1.15
CA LEU A 25 14.66 3.85 -0.30
C LEU A 25 15.47 2.77 -1.02
N GLU A 26 16.64 2.42 -0.49
CA GLU A 26 17.55 1.45 -1.10
C GLU A 26 16.95 0.04 -1.12
N SER A 27 16.26 -0.36 -0.05
CA SER A 27 15.58 -1.66 0.03
C SER A 27 14.34 -1.77 -0.86
N ASN A 28 13.70 -0.66 -1.21
CA ASN A 28 12.39 -0.66 -1.86
C ASN A 28 12.34 0.00 -3.24
N ARG A 29 13.49 0.28 -3.84
CA ARG A 29 13.61 0.61 -5.27
C ARG A 29 13.83 -0.66 -6.09
N LYS A 30 13.35 -0.67 -7.34
CA LYS A 30 13.53 -1.83 -8.24
C LYS A 30 14.96 -1.96 -8.78
N SER A 31 15.71 -0.87 -8.89
CA SER A 31 17.10 -0.87 -9.36
C SER A 31 17.94 0.17 -8.62
N ASP A 32 19.25 -0.08 -8.51
CA ASP A 32 20.19 0.86 -7.87
C ASP A 32 20.29 2.24 -8.53
N LYS A 33 19.85 2.33 -9.79
CA LYS A 33 19.82 3.57 -10.56
C LYS A 33 18.56 4.39 -10.30
N ASP A 34 17.53 3.79 -9.71
CA ASP A 34 16.24 4.46 -9.48
C ASP A 34 16.30 5.42 -8.29
N PHE A 35 15.54 6.51 -8.41
CA PHE A 35 15.43 7.58 -7.41
C PHE A 35 16.74 8.26 -6.98
N THR A 36 17.80 8.12 -7.78
CA THR A 36 19.12 8.73 -7.52
C THR A 36 19.20 10.22 -7.89
N ARG A 37 18.32 10.70 -8.78
CA ARG A 37 18.33 12.08 -9.28
C ARG A 37 17.21 12.92 -8.65
N LYS A 38 17.46 14.22 -8.47
CA LYS A 38 16.45 15.19 -8.05
C LYS A 38 15.42 15.42 -9.16
N ARG A 39 14.21 14.87 -9.00
CA ARG A 39 13.07 14.98 -9.93
C ARG A 39 11.83 15.47 -9.16
N LYS A 40 10.79 15.90 -9.88
CA LYS A 40 9.50 16.30 -9.28
C LYS A 40 8.80 15.14 -8.56
N LEU A 41 8.85 13.94 -9.16
CA LEU A 41 8.31 12.68 -8.65
C LEU A 41 9.38 11.90 -7.87
N THR A 42 9.69 12.36 -6.67
CA THR A 42 10.63 11.67 -5.76
C THR A 42 9.97 10.45 -5.11
N PHE A 43 10.77 9.48 -4.65
CA PHE A 43 10.31 8.29 -3.92
C PHE A 43 9.29 8.59 -2.80
N PRO A 44 9.54 9.52 -1.83
CA PRO A 44 8.56 9.85 -0.79
C PRO A 44 7.23 10.36 -1.35
N LYS A 45 7.27 11.22 -2.37
CA LYS A 45 6.07 11.82 -2.97
C LYS A 45 5.19 10.80 -3.67
N ILE A 46 5.79 9.78 -4.30
CA ILE A 46 5.03 8.69 -4.95
C ILE A 46 4.31 7.86 -3.89
N ILE A 47 5.00 7.47 -2.81
CA ILE A 47 4.39 6.73 -1.71
C ILE A 47 3.24 7.53 -1.10
N LEU A 48 3.49 8.81 -0.77
CA LEU A 48 2.46 9.68 -0.19
C LEU A 48 1.24 9.84 -1.12
N PHE A 49 1.47 9.95 -2.43
CA PHE A 49 0.37 10.00 -3.40
C PHE A 49 -0.42 8.68 -3.43
N MET A 50 0.25 7.53 -3.37
CA MET A 50 -0.43 6.23 -3.34
C MET A 50 -1.22 5.99 -2.05
N LEU A 51 -0.77 6.55 -0.92
CA LEU A 51 -1.51 6.52 0.35
C LEU A 51 -2.70 7.49 0.38
N ASN A 52 -2.85 8.39 -0.60
CA ASN A 52 -3.85 9.45 -0.62
C ASN A 52 -5.27 9.00 -1.07
N SER A 53 -5.59 7.70 -1.06
CA SER A 53 -6.90 7.14 -1.46
C SER A 53 -7.53 7.85 -2.67
N ILE A 54 -7.01 7.56 -3.87
CA ILE A 54 -7.41 8.17 -5.14
C ILE A 54 -8.91 7.92 -5.40
N ARG A 55 -9.74 8.97 -5.47
CA ARG A 55 -11.20 8.87 -5.65
C ARG A 55 -11.71 9.43 -6.98
N LYS A 56 -10.91 10.28 -7.63
CA LYS A 56 -11.22 10.88 -8.93
C LYS A 56 -10.31 10.27 -10.01
N SER A 57 -10.42 10.78 -11.25
CA SER A 57 -9.50 10.40 -12.31
C SER A 57 -8.04 10.71 -11.92
N LEU A 58 -7.12 9.83 -12.34
CA LEU A 58 -5.70 9.91 -11.97
C LEU A 58 -5.09 11.29 -12.25
N GLN A 59 -5.37 11.89 -13.41
CA GLN A 59 -4.80 13.19 -13.79
C GLN A 59 -5.30 14.33 -12.90
N LYS A 60 -6.57 14.27 -12.47
CA LYS A 60 -7.14 15.27 -11.57
C LYS A 60 -6.51 15.15 -10.18
N GLU A 61 -6.39 13.94 -9.67
CA GLU A 61 -5.76 13.65 -8.37
C GLU A 61 -4.28 14.03 -8.36
N LEU A 62 -3.53 13.69 -9.41
CA LEU A 62 -2.14 14.12 -9.56
C LEU A 62 -2.02 15.65 -9.52
N THR A 63 -2.85 16.35 -10.29
CA THR A 63 -2.83 17.81 -10.33
C THR A 63 -3.14 18.41 -8.96
N GLU A 64 -4.24 17.99 -8.33
CA GLU A 64 -4.67 18.52 -7.03
C GLU A 64 -3.66 18.20 -5.92
N PHE A 65 -3.20 16.93 -5.83
CA PHE A 65 -2.23 16.51 -4.81
C PHE A 65 -0.91 17.26 -4.93
N PHE A 66 -0.30 17.28 -6.11
CA PHE A 66 1.05 17.83 -6.27
C PHE A 66 1.08 19.36 -6.20
N LEU A 67 -0.01 20.03 -6.61
CA LEU A 67 -0.20 21.46 -6.43
C LEU A 67 -0.30 21.83 -4.95
N ASN A 68 -1.15 21.12 -4.19
CA ASN A 68 -1.38 21.43 -2.77
C ASN A 68 -0.22 20.99 -1.87
N PHE A 69 0.42 19.85 -2.18
CA PHE A 69 1.44 19.27 -1.33
C PHE A 69 2.84 19.86 -1.56
N SER A 70 3.19 20.17 -2.82
CA SER A 70 4.55 20.61 -3.17
C SER A 70 4.63 21.71 -4.22
N ASN A 71 3.50 22.33 -4.57
CA ASN A 71 3.39 23.35 -5.62
C ASN A 71 4.00 22.92 -6.98
N GLU A 72 4.01 21.62 -7.24
CA GLU A 72 4.51 21.04 -8.48
C GLU A 72 3.40 21.03 -9.52
N LYS A 73 3.71 21.53 -10.73
CA LYS A 73 2.77 21.59 -11.85
C LYS A 73 3.22 20.66 -12.98
N ASN A 74 2.26 20.32 -13.85
CA ASN A 74 2.46 19.56 -15.08
C ASN A 74 2.98 18.13 -14.84
N ILE A 75 2.49 17.47 -13.79
CA ILE A 75 2.70 16.03 -13.58
C ILE A 75 1.71 15.27 -14.48
N THR A 76 2.21 14.46 -15.40
CA THR A 76 1.38 13.67 -16.32
C THR A 76 1.15 12.25 -15.79
N ASN A 77 0.03 11.64 -16.19
CA ASN A 77 -0.25 10.22 -15.91
C ASN A 77 0.93 9.31 -16.31
N SER A 78 1.50 9.50 -17.49
CA SER A 78 2.63 8.69 -17.99
C SER A 78 3.87 8.83 -17.11
N ALA A 79 4.25 10.07 -16.73
CA ALA A 79 5.39 10.30 -15.85
C ALA A 79 5.19 9.64 -14.47
N PHE A 80 3.97 9.68 -13.94
CA PHE A 80 3.62 8.98 -12.71
C PHE A 80 3.74 7.47 -12.86
N CYS A 81 3.12 6.85 -13.87
CA CYS A 81 3.20 5.41 -14.11
C CYS A 81 4.65 4.92 -14.25
N GLN A 82 5.47 5.63 -15.04
CA GLN A 82 6.90 5.33 -15.20
C GLN A 82 7.69 5.44 -13.90
N SER A 83 7.35 6.41 -13.05
CA SER A 83 8.03 6.57 -11.76
C SER A 83 7.54 5.53 -10.74
N ARG A 84 6.25 5.16 -10.78
CA ARG A 84 5.65 4.13 -9.92
C ARG A 84 6.24 2.74 -10.19
N MET A 85 6.53 2.39 -11.45
CA MET A 85 7.15 1.11 -11.80
C MET A 85 8.52 0.88 -11.13
N LYS A 86 9.18 1.94 -10.67
CA LYS A 86 10.48 1.89 -9.99
C LYS A 86 10.37 1.61 -8.48
N LEU A 87 9.15 1.69 -7.93
CA LEU A 87 8.84 1.43 -6.53
C LEU A 87 8.48 -0.05 -6.36
N SER A 88 9.09 -0.72 -5.39
CA SER A 88 8.70 -2.07 -4.98
C SER A 88 7.44 -2.05 -4.11
N HIS A 89 6.57 -3.05 -4.27
CA HIS A 89 5.37 -3.19 -3.44
C HIS A 89 5.74 -3.50 -1.97
N THR A 90 6.91 -4.08 -1.73
CA THR A 90 7.48 -4.37 -0.39
C THR A 90 7.57 -3.13 0.49
N ALA A 91 7.61 -1.92 -0.11
CA ALA A 91 7.58 -0.66 0.63
C ALA A 91 6.33 -0.56 1.52
N PHE A 92 5.18 -1.00 1.02
CA PHE A 92 3.92 -0.92 1.75
C PHE A 92 3.84 -1.98 2.85
N ILE A 93 4.40 -3.17 2.61
CA ILE A 93 4.53 -4.24 3.60
C ILE A 93 5.42 -3.76 4.76
N GLU A 94 6.62 -3.27 4.47
CA GLU A 94 7.57 -2.79 5.49
C GLU A 94 7.02 -1.59 6.28
N LEU A 95 6.26 -0.69 5.61
CA LEU A 95 5.57 0.40 6.31
C LEU A 95 4.50 -0.15 7.27
N ASN A 96 3.68 -1.10 6.83
CA ASN A 96 2.64 -1.69 7.69
C ASN A 96 3.27 -2.42 8.88
N ASP A 97 4.27 -3.28 8.64
CA ASP A 97 4.97 -4.03 9.69
C ASP A 97 5.55 -3.11 10.76
N GLY A 98 6.15 -2.00 10.34
CA GLY A 98 6.69 -1.01 11.25
C GLY A 98 5.64 -0.26 12.06
N ILE A 99 4.48 0.04 11.45
CA ILE A 99 3.34 0.64 12.14
C ILE A 99 2.79 -0.35 13.19
N ILE A 100 2.59 -1.61 12.82
CA ILE A 100 2.10 -2.67 13.70
C ILE A 100 3.07 -2.89 14.85
N LYS A 101 4.36 -3.10 14.56
CA LYS A 101 5.41 -3.20 15.59
C LYS A 101 5.34 -2.01 16.53
N GLY A 102 5.37 -0.79 16.02
CA GLY A 102 5.34 0.43 16.83
C GLY A 102 4.07 0.65 17.65
N PHE A 103 2.94 0.04 17.25
CA PHE A 103 1.68 0.07 18.01
C PHE A 103 1.68 -0.95 19.14
N TYR A 104 2.11 -2.18 18.87
CA TYR A 104 2.05 -3.28 19.84
C TYR A 104 3.27 -3.34 20.79
N THR A 105 4.37 -2.62 20.54
CA THR A 105 5.56 -2.59 21.42
C THR A 105 5.23 -2.23 22.87
N ASP A 106 4.38 -1.21 23.07
CA ASP A 106 4.18 -0.64 24.40
C ASP A 106 3.14 -1.46 25.23
N ASN A 107 2.53 -2.51 24.66
CA ASN A 107 1.43 -3.30 25.26
C ASN A 107 0.21 -2.47 25.71
N ILE A 108 0.01 -1.27 25.16
CA ILE A 108 -1.13 -0.39 25.47
C ILE A 108 -2.20 -0.49 24.36
N PHE A 109 -2.86 -1.64 24.30
CA PHE A 109 -3.92 -1.96 23.35
C PHE A 109 -5.05 -2.74 24.02
N ASP A 110 -6.23 -2.71 23.41
CA ASP A 110 -7.44 -3.26 24.01
C ASP A 110 -7.53 -4.77 23.73
N LEU A 111 -7.97 -5.54 24.72
CA LEU A 111 -8.07 -7.01 24.70
C LEU A 111 -9.49 -7.43 25.05
N TRP A 112 -9.98 -8.50 24.41
CA TRP A 112 -11.22 -9.16 24.76
C TRP A 112 -10.91 -10.35 25.68
N ASN A 113 -11.31 -10.28 26.95
CA ASN A 113 -11.05 -11.34 27.95
C ASN A 113 -9.57 -11.78 28.04
N GLY A 114 -8.63 -10.84 27.84
CA GLY A 114 -7.19 -11.13 27.83
C GLY A 114 -6.64 -11.62 26.48
N PHE A 115 -7.47 -11.75 25.45
CA PHE A 115 -7.09 -12.19 24.11
C PHE A 115 -7.24 -11.08 23.07
N ARG A 116 -6.47 -11.19 21.97
CA ARG A 116 -6.70 -10.35 20.79
C ARG A 116 -7.90 -10.89 20.03
N LEU A 117 -8.84 -10.00 19.71
CA LEU A 117 -10.00 -10.35 18.91
C LEU A 117 -9.70 -10.01 17.44
N LEU A 118 -9.36 -11.03 16.66
CA LEU A 118 -8.97 -10.90 15.27
C LEU A 118 -10.08 -11.41 14.35
N ALA A 119 -10.36 -10.66 13.29
CA ALA A 119 -11.18 -11.10 12.17
C ALA A 119 -10.29 -11.35 10.95
N ILE A 120 -10.58 -12.40 10.20
CA ILE A 120 -9.96 -12.66 8.90
C ILE A 120 -11.10 -12.69 7.89
N ASP A 121 -10.90 -11.97 6.80
CA ASP A 121 -11.84 -11.89 5.69
C ASP A 121 -11.03 -11.76 4.40
N GLY A 122 -11.62 -12.21 3.30
CA GLY A 122 -11.00 -12.16 2.00
C GLY A 122 -11.93 -11.64 0.91
N SER A 123 -11.32 -11.39 -0.24
CA SER A 123 -11.98 -10.79 -1.38
C SER A 123 -11.29 -11.23 -2.65
N ARG A 124 -12.09 -11.42 -3.70
CA ARG A 124 -11.57 -11.73 -5.03
C ARG A 124 -11.41 -10.44 -5.82
N LEU A 125 -10.21 -10.24 -6.37
CA LEU A 125 -9.85 -9.07 -7.14
C LEU A 125 -9.78 -9.44 -8.62
N GLN A 126 -10.59 -8.80 -9.46
CA GLN A 126 -10.43 -8.90 -10.90
C GLN A 126 -9.24 -8.04 -11.34
N LEU A 127 -8.31 -8.65 -12.08
CA LEU A 127 -7.12 -7.98 -12.60
C LEU A 127 -7.28 -7.64 -14.10
N PRO A 128 -6.51 -6.67 -14.62
CA PRO A 128 -6.46 -6.41 -16.06
C PRO A 128 -6.00 -7.64 -16.85
N LEU A 129 -6.52 -7.82 -18.06
CA LEU A 129 -6.13 -8.95 -18.90
C LEU A 129 -4.66 -8.85 -19.32
N SER A 130 -3.84 -9.79 -18.82
CA SER A 130 -2.44 -10.00 -19.20
C SER A 130 -2.07 -11.45 -18.98
N LEU A 131 -1.28 -12.04 -19.89
CA LEU A 131 -0.79 -13.42 -19.74
C LEU A 131 0.08 -13.58 -18.48
N GLU A 132 0.92 -12.59 -18.17
CA GLU A 132 1.74 -12.55 -16.95
C GLU A 132 0.87 -12.66 -15.69
N LEU A 133 -0.25 -11.94 -15.65
CA LEU A 133 -1.15 -11.96 -14.50
C LEU A 133 -1.93 -13.27 -14.37
N ILE A 134 -2.24 -13.93 -15.50
CA ILE A 134 -2.85 -15.27 -15.49
C ILE A 134 -1.86 -16.30 -14.94
N GLU A 135 -0.59 -16.22 -15.37
CA GLU A 135 0.46 -17.11 -14.90
C GLU A 135 0.74 -16.93 -13.40
N ASP A 136 0.86 -15.68 -12.96
CA ASP A 136 1.18 -15.32 -11.57
C ASP A 136 0.01 -15.57 -10.61
N PHE A 137 -1.20 -15.11 -10.94
CA PHE A 137 -2.34 -15.09 -10.02
C PHE A 137 -3.47 -16.07 -10.37
N GLY A 138 -3.43 -16.71 -11.54
CA GLY A 138 -4.52 -17.57 -11.99
C GLY A 138 -5.69 -16.79 -12.59
N PHE A 139 -6.80 -17.50 -12.81
CA PHE A 139 -7.95 -16.95 -13.53
C PHE A 139 -9.25 -17.64 -13.13
N ALA A 140 -10.36 -16.92 -13.29
CA ALA A 140 -11.69 -17.49 -13.32
C ALA A 140 -12.13 -17.72 -14.77
N GLU A 141 -12.71 -18.88 -15.04
CA GLU A 141 -13.33 -19.22 -16.32
C GLU A 141 -14.79 -19.62 -16.08
N ASN A 142 -15.70 -19.02 -16.85
CA ASN A 142 -17.07 -19.50 -16.99
C ASN A 142 -17.18 -20.22 -18.33
N GLN A 143 -18.00 -21.28 -18.43
CA GLN A 143 -18.09 -22.15 -19.61
C GLN A 143 -18.11 -21.38 -20.94
N GLY A 144 -17.00 -21.44 -21.69
CA GLY A 144 -16.84 -20.83 -23.02
C GLY A 144 -16.49 -19.34 -23.04
N ALA A 145 -16.21 -18.73 -21.89
CA ALA A 145 -15.81 -17.33 -21.78
C ALA A 145 -14.29 -17.16 -21.80
N VAL A 146 -13.83 -15.96 -22.16
CA VAL A 146 -12.41 -15.60 -22.08
C VAL A 146 -11.95 -15.65 -20.61
N PRO A 147 -10.78 -16.25 -20.30
CA PRO A 147 -10.21 -16.25 -18.97
C PRO A 147 -10.14 -14.84 -18.38
N VAL A 148 -10.68 -14.68 -17.18
CA VAL A 148 -10.61 -13.42 -16.44
C VAL A 148 -9.53 -13.58 -15.37
N PRO A 149 -8.39 -12.87 -15.45
CA PRO A 149 -7.37 -12.99 -14.42
C PRO A 149 -7.92 -12.46 -13.09
N MET A 150 -7.69 -13.23 -12.03
CA MET A 150 -8.25 -12.99 -10.71
C MET A 150 -7.14 -13.20 -9.68
N ALA A 151 -7.22 -12.51 -8.55
CA ALA A 151 -6.40 -12.77 -7.39
C ALA A 151 -7.27 -12.92 -6.15
N GLN A 152 -6.81 -13.69 -5.17
CA GLN A 152 -7.39 -13.73 -3.84
C GLN A 152 -6.62 -12.73 -2.96
N ALA A 153 -7.33 -11.86 -2.28
CA ALA A 153 -6.76 -11.00 -1.24
C ALA A 153 -7.37 -11.39 0.11
N SER A 154 -6.55 -11.51 1.15
CA SER A 154 -7.02 -11.75 2.51
C SER A 154 -6.38 -10.73 3.45
N TYR A 155 -7.08 -10.40 4.53
CA TYR A 155 -6.55 -9.51 5.54
C TYR A 155 -6.98 -9.93 6.94
N CYS A 156 -6.06 -9.81 7.89
CA CYS A 156 -6.27 -10.05 9.31
C CYS A 156 -6.40 -8.71 10.03
N TYR A 157 -7.53 -8.49 10.69
CA TYR A 157 -7.89 -7.22 11.31
C TYR A 157 -8.10 -7.39 12.82
N ASP A 158 -7.46 -6.53 13.61
CA ASP A 158 -7.73 -6.41 15.05
C ASP A 158 -8.94 -5.52 15.28
N LEU A 159 -10.06 -6.15 15.65
CA LEU A 159 -11.37 -5.52 15.77
C LEU A 159 -11.44 -4.47 16.87
N LEU A 160 -10.66 -4.64 17.94
CA LEU A 160 -10.69 -3.69 19.07
C LEU A 160 -9.75 -2.51 18.84
N ASN A 161 -8.65 -2.74 18.14
CA ASN A 161 -7.59 -1.75 17.98
C ASN A 161 -7.62 -1.02 16.63
N ASN A 162 -8.45 -1.48 15.70
CA ASN A 162 -8.60 -0.96 14.35
C ASN A 162 -7.31 -0.97 13.53
N MET A 163 -6.63 -2.12 13.53
CA MET A 163 -5.35 -2.32 12.86
C MET A 163 -5.41 -3.49 11.90
N ILE A 164 -4.88 -3.31 10.69
CA ILE A 164 -4.63 -4.41 9.75
C ILE A 164 -3.32 -5.07 10.16
N ILE A 165 -3.41 -6.23 10.80
CA ILE A 165 -2.26 -7.00 11.30
C ILE A 165 -1.42 -7.53 10.13
N ASN A 166 -2.10 -8.10 9.14
CA ASN A 166 -1.49 -8.63 7.95
C ASN A 166 -2.48 -8.53 6.78
N SER A 167 -1.96 -8.46 5.56
CA SER A 167 -2.74 -8.55 4.33
C SER A 167 -1.89 -9.19 3.25
N GLU A 168 -2.49 -10.12 2.51
CA GLU A 168 -1.83 -10.86 1.46
C GLU A 168 -2.66 -10.82 0.17
N ILE A 169 -1.97 -10.85 -0.97
CA ILE A 169 -2.57 -11.05 -2.28
C ILE A 169 -1.86 -12.24 -2.90
N ASP A 170 -2.61 -13.27 -3.22
CA ASP A 170 -2.11 -14.52 -3.75
C ASP A 170 -2.99 -15.01 -4.91
N ARG A 171 -2.64 -16.17 -5.46
CA ARG A 171 -3.36 -16.84 -6.52
C ARG A 171 -4.84 -17.02 -6.18
N TYR A 172 -5.68 -16.88 -7.21
CA TYR A 172 -7.12 -17.05 -7.14
C TYR A 172 -7.55 -18.39 -6.55
N GLU A 173 -6.75 -19.45 -6.75
CA GLU A 173 -7.06 -20.79 -6.27
C GLU A 173 -6.73 -20.99 -4.78
N THR A 174 -6.01 -20.07 -4.13
CA THR A 174 -5.64 -20.15 -2.73
C THR A 174 -6.85 -19.91 -1.82
N SER A 175 -6.97 -20.68 -0.74
CA SER A 175 -7.98 -20.44 0.31
C SER A 175 -7.57 -19.28 1.22
N GLU A 176 -8.54 -18.59 1.80
CA GLU A 176 -8.32 -17.54 2.82
C GLU A 176 -7.52 -18.01 4.04
#